data_AF-A0A7Y7NYH0-F1
#
_entry.id   AF-A0A7Y7NYH0-F1
#
_cell.length_a   1.000
_cell.length_b   1.000
_cell.length_c   1.000
_cell.angle_alpha   90.00
_cell.angle_beta   90.00
_cell.angle_gamma   90.00
#
_symmetry.space_group_name_H-M   'P 1'
#
loop_
_entity.id
_entity.type
_entity.pdbx_description
1 polymer ?
#
loop_
_entity_poly.entity_id
_entity_poly.type
_entity_poly.pdbx_seq_one_letter_code
_entity_poly.pdbx_strand_id
1 'polypeptide(L)'
;MKQFFKFMFASMLGFFLTFIVISAFFFMMIVGLASLSSKEVTVIQDNSVLYLKLDEQIVERATENPFDNFDFMSFSSEKSSGLNDILQSIKKAKADDKIKGIFLELSTIPAGVASLEEIRNALIDFKSS
;
A
#
# COMPACT_ATOMS: atom_id res chain seq x y z
N MET A 1 -2.15 60.03 -9.52
CA MET A 1 -2.44 59.42 -8.20
C MET A 1 -3.59 58.41 -8.23
N LYS A 2 -4.78 58.74 -8.75
CA LYS A 2 -5.94 57.81 -8.74
C LYS A 2 -5.72 56.49 -9.50
N GLN A 3 -4.99 56.53 -10.62
CA GLN A 3 -4.67 55.33 -11.40
C GLN A 3 -3.70 54.38 -10.66
N PHE A 4 -2.74 54.92 -9.90
CA PHE A 4 -1.80 54.12 -9.10
C PHE A 4 -2.53 53.27 -8.06
N PHE A 5 -3.41 53.88 -7.26
CA PHE A 5 -4.20 53.13 -6.28
C PHE A 5 -5.16 52.12 -6.94
N LYS A 6 -5.73 52.44 -8.11
CA LYS A 6 -6.58 51.49 -8.86
C LYS A 6 -5.81 50.23 -9.27
N PHE A 7 -4.59 50.38 -9.80
CA PHE A 7 -3.76 49.24 -10.19
C PHE A 7 -3.16 48.50 -8.99
N MET A 8 -2.80 49.22 -7.92
CA MET A 8 -2.33 48.62 -6.67
C MET A 8 -3.41 47.74 -6.02
N PHE A 9 -4.65 48.23 -5.90
CA PHE A 9 -5.74 47.43 -5.35
C PHE A 9 -6.14 46.29 -6.30
N ALA A 10 -6.10 46.49 -7.61
CA ALA A 10 -6.37 45.44 -8.58
C ALA A 10 -5.34 44.30 -8.52
N SER A 11 -4.04 44.61 -8.40
CA SER A 11 -3.01 43.57 -8.28
C SER A 11 -3.05 42.88 -6.93
N MET A 12 -3.35 43.61 -5.84
CA MET A 12 -3.51 43.02 -4.52
C MET A 12 -4.69 42.04 -4.48
N LEU A 13 -5.84 42.43 -5.07
CA LEU A 13 -6.99 41.53 -5.21
C LEU A 13 -6.69 40.33 -6.11
N GLY A 14 -5.98 40.56 -7.22
CA GLY A 14 -5.52 39.51 -8.11
C GLY A 14 -4.68 38.48 -7.36
N PHE A 15 -3.68 38.94 -6.60
CA PHE A 15 -2.82 38.08 -5.79
C PHE A 15 -3.61 37.25 -4.77
N PHE A 16 -4.56 37.85 -4.06
CA PHE A 16 -5.43 37.11 -3.14
C PHE A 16 -6.27 36.05 -3.86
N LEU A 17 -6.81 36.37 -5.03
CA LEU A 17 -7.60 35.43 -5.83
C LEU A 17 -6.75 34.25 -6.29
N THR A 18 -5.55 34.50 -6.84
CA THR A 18 -4.64 33.43 -7.26
C THR A 18 -4.18 32.59 -6.08
N PHE A 19 -3.92 33.22 -4.93
CA PHE A 19 -3.54 32.52 -3.71
C PHE A 19 -4.63 31.55 -3.25
N ILE A 20 -5.90 31.97 -3.28
CA ILE A 20 -7.05 31.11 -2.94
C ILE A 20 -7.15 29.93 -3.90
N VAL A 21 -7.01 30.16 -5.21
CA VAL A 21 -7.10 29.10 -6.22
C VAL A 21 -5.96 28.08 -6.06
N ILE A 22 -4.72 28.55 -5.87
CA ILE A 22 -3.56 27.69 -5.67
C ILE A 22 -3.70 26.92 -4.35
N SER A 23 -4.13 27.58 -3.27
CA SER A 23 -4.33 26.93 -1.98
C SER A 23 -5.42 25.84 -2.05
N ALA A 24 -6.53 26.10 -2.74
CA ALA A 24 -7.57 25.11 -2.97
C ALA A 24 -7.07 23.91 -3.80
N PHE A 25 -6.24 24.16 -4.82
CA PHE A 25 -5.62 23.10 -5.61
C PHE A 25 -4.67 22.23 -4.78
N PHE A 26 -3.80 22.84 -3.98
CA PHE A 26 -2.92 22.11 -3.06
C PHE A 26 -3.71 21.33 -2.02
N PHE A 27 -4.79 21.88 -1.48
CA PHE A 27 -5.64 21.18 -0.53
C PHE A 27 -6.29 19.95 -1.15
N MET A 28 -6.81 20.05 -2.38
CA MET A 28 -7.33 18.90 -3.12
C MET A 28 -6.27 17.82 -3.36
N MET A 29 -5.04 18.20 -3.70
CA MET A 29 -3.94 17.25 -3.84
C MET A 29 -3.63 16.53 -2.52
N ILE A 30 -3.54 17.26 -1.41
CA ILE A 30 -3.25 16.68 -0.10
C ILE A 30 -4.36 15.71 0.34
N VAL A 31 -5.63 16.07 0.15
CA VAL A 31 -6.77 15.20 0.46
C VAL A 31 -6.76 13.95 -0.43
N GLY A 32 -6.44 14.10 -1.72
CA GLY A 32 -6.28 12.98 -2.64
C GLY A 32 -5.20 12.00 -2.19
N LEU A 33 -4.03 12.52 -1.81
CA LEU A 33 -2.92 11.70 -1.30
C LEU A 33 -3.26 11.04 0.05
N ALA A 34 -3.99 11.71 0.93
CA ALA A 34 -4.42 11.15 2.21
C ALA A 34 -5.37 9.94 2.01
N SER A 35 -6.23 9.99 0.99
CA SER A 35 -7.14 8.86 0.68
C SER A 35 -6.40 7.60 0.19
N LEU A 36 -5.19 7.74 -0.38
CA LEU A 36 -4.36 6.60 -0.76
C LEU A 36 -3.67 5.95 0.45
N SER A 37 -3.59 6.65 1.58
CA SER A 37 -2.92 6.18 2.80
C SER A 37 -3.86 5.51 3.80
N SER A 38 -5.18 5.59 3.60
CA SER A 38 -6.11 4.86 4.46
C SER A 38 -5.95 3.36 4.22
N LYS A 39 -5.19 2.69 5.10
CA LYS A 39 -5.24 1.24 5.27
C LYS A 39 -6.69 0.88 5.61
N GLU A 40 -7.42 0.33 4.65
CA GLU A 40 -8.73 -0.23 4.91
C GLU A 40 -8.60 -1.24 6.04
N VAL A 41 -9.32 -1.01 7.14
CA VAL A 41 -9.42 -1.98 8.23
C VAL A 41 -10.39 -3.04 7.74
N THR A 42 -9.86 -4.05 7.06
CA THR A 42 -10.66 -5.16 6.57
C THR A 42 -11.22 -5.95 7.76
N VAL A 43 -12.54 -5.95 7.92
CA VAL A 43 -13.21 -6.76 8.95
C VAL A 43 -13.19 -8.22 8.50
N ILE A 44 -12.51 -9.07 9.26
CA ILE A 44 -12.43 -10.51 9.00
C ILE A 44 -13.74 -11.17 9.49
N GLN A 45 -14.40 -11.89 8.59
CA GLN A 45 -15.61 -12.66 8.88
C GLN A 45 -15.26 -13.99 9.57
N ASP A 46 -16.18 -14.54 10.35
CA ASP A 46 -15.97 -15.84 11.00
C ASP A 46 -15.88 -16.97 9.97
N ASN A 47 -15.05 -17.98 10.24
CA ASN A 47 -14.77 -19.11 9.34
C ASN A 47 -14.08 -18.72 8.02
N SER A 48 -13.25 -17.68 8.06
CA SER A 48 -12.41 -17.29 6.93
C SER A 48 -11.23 -18.25 6.74
N VAL A 49 -10.67 -18.27 5.54
CA VAL A 49 -9.45 -19.00 5.19
C VAL A 49 -8.43 -18.00 4.64
N LEU A 50 -7.19 -18.07 5.09
CA LEU A 50 -6.11 -17.27 4.52
C LEU A 50 -5.77 -17.82 3.14
N TYR A 51 -6.07 -17.06 2.10
CA TYR A 51 -5.66 -17.37 0.73
C TYR A 51 -4.23 -16.85 0.50
N LEU A 52 -3.26 -17.77 0.40
CA LEU A 52 -1.86 -17.48 0.14
C LEU A 52 -1.52 -17.88 -1.30
N LYS A 53 -1.40 -16.87 -2.17
CA LYS A 53 -0.98 -17.05 -3.56
C LYS A 53 0.51 -16.74 -3.67
N LEU A 54 1.29 -17.72 -4.14
CA LEU A 54 2.73 -17.59 -4.36
C LEU A 54 3.01 -17.73 -5.86
N ASP A 55 2.71 -16.68 -6.62
CA ASP A 55 2.93 -16.57 -8.07
C ASP A 55 3.86 -15.43 -8.47
N GLU A 56 4.34 -14.66 -7.50
CA GLU A 56 5.23 -13.52 -7.68
C GLU A 56 6.63 -13.79 -7.10
N GLN A 57 7.60 -12.97 -7.49
CA GLN A 57 8.94 -13.00 -6.92
C GLN A 57 8.91 -12.61 -5.45
N ILE A 58 9.45 -13.48 -4.60
CA ILE A 58 9.57 -13.25 -3.16
C ILE A 58 10.92 -12.59 -2.89
N VAL A 59 10.87 -11.36 -2.37
CA VAL A 59 12.05 -10.57 -1.99
C VAL A 59 12.18 -10.51 -0.47
N GLU A 60 13.41 -10.46 0.03
CA GLU A 60 13.70 -10.47 1.47
C GLU A 60 13.17 -9.20 2.19
N ARG A 61 13.38 -8.04 1.55
CA ARG A 61 12.77 -6.77 1.92
C ARG A 61 11.98 -6.27 0.73
N ALA A 62 10.65 -6.37 0.81
CA ALA A 62 9.81 -5.55 -0.03
C ALA A 62 10.07 -4.09 0.36
N THR A 63 10.48 -3.28 -0.60
CA THR A 63 10.53 -1.85 -0.38
C THR A 63 9.10 -1.33 -0.34
N GLU A 64 8.68 -0.76 0.79
CA GLU A 64 7.35 -0.15 0.95
C GLU A 64 7.17 1.13 0.11
N ASN A 65 8.17 1.54 -0.66
CA ASN A 65 8.10 2.74 -1.48
C ASN A 65 7.24 2.49 -2.73
N PRO A 66 6.04 3.11 -2.83
CA PRO A 66 5.15 2.91 -3.97
C PRO A 66 5.77 3.40 -5.29
N PHE A 67 6.83 4.21 -5.22
CA PHE A 67 7.53 4.78 -6.36
C PHE A 67 8.69 3.92 -6.88
N ASP A 68 9.23 2.98 -6.09
CA ASP A 68 10.41 2.20 -6.51
C ASP A 68 10.07 1.12 -7.54
N ASN A 69 8.80 0.68 -7.59
CA ASN A 69 8.28 -0.26 -8.59
C ASN A 69 7.17 0.37 -9.44
N PHE A 70 7.14 1.70 -9.56
CA PHE A 70 6.16 2.39 -10.39
C PHE A 70 6.63 2.40 -11.84
N ASP A 71 6.03 1.55 -12.68
CA ASP A 71 6.27 1.63 -14.11
C ASP A 71 5.45 2.78 -14.71
N PHE A 72 6.15 3.84 -15.10
CA PHE A 72 5.55 5.00 -15.77
C PHE A 72 4.95 4.65 -17.15
N MET A 73 5.30 3.52 -17.75
CA MET A 73 4.73 3.08 -19.02
C MET A 73 3.39 2.36 -18.81
N SER A 74 3.29 1.50 -17.80
CA SER A 74 2.07 0.73 -17.49
C SER A 74 1.13 1.42 -16.48
N PHE A 75 1.57 2.50 -15.82
CA PHE A 75 0.86 3.12 -14.69
C PHE A 75 0.50 2.11 -13.58
N SER A 76 1.31 1.05 -13.45
CA SER A 76 1.10 -0.01 -12.47
C SER A 76 2.30 -0.12 -11.55
N SER A 77 2.03 -0.32 -10.26
CA SER A 77 3.05 -0.68 -9.29
C SER A 77 3.21 -2.20 -9.34
N GLU A 78 4.37 -2.69 -9.77
CA GLU A 78 4.70 -4.10 -9.61
C GLU A 78 4.88 -4.40 -8.13
N LYS A 79 3.91 -5.11 -7.55
CA LYS A 79 4.00 -5.52 -6.15
C LYS A 79 4.97 -6.70 -6.09
N SER A 80 6.07 -6.53 -5.36
CA SER A 80 6.86 -7.67 -4.92
C SER A 80 6.40 -8.04 -3.52
N SER A 81 6.04 -9.30 -3.32
CA SER A 81 5.63 -9.77 -2.00
C SER A 81 6.86 -9.99 -1.14
N GLY A 82 6.93 -9.29 0.00
CA GLY A 82 8.02 -9.43 0.96
C GLY A 82 7.91 -10.72 1.75
N LEU A 83 9.02 -11.43 1.94
CA LEU A 83 9.07 -12.63 2.80
C LEU A 83 8.52 -12.33 4.20
N ASN A 84 8.94 -11.20 4.78
CA ASN A 84 8.48 -10.75 6.09
C ASN A 84 6.96 -10.56 6.16
N ASP A 85 6.33 -10.06 5.09
CA ASP A 85 4.87 -9.86 5.04
C ASP A 85 4.13 -11.20 4.97
N ILE A 86 4.67 -12.16 4.21
CA ILE A 86 4.13 -13.53 4.13
C ILE A 86 4.19 -14.19 5.51
N LEU A 87 5.37 -14.18 6.16
CA LEU A 87 5.55 -14.78 7.49
C LEU A 87 4.67 -14.09 8.54
N GLN A 88 4.57 -12.77 8.51
CA GLN A 88 3.71 -12.02 9.41
C GLN A 88 2.23 -12.34 9.18
N SER A 89 1.81 -12.53 7.94
CA SER A 89 0.43 -12.91 7.60
C SER A 89 0.07 -14.30 8.13
N ILE A 90 0.97 -15.28 7.97
CA ILE A 90 0.80 -16.62 8.54
C ILE A 90 0.71 -16.56 10.08
N LYS A 91 1.58 -15.76 10.72
CA LYS A 91 1.57 -15.57 12.17
C LYS A 91 0.30 -14.89 12.68
N LYS A 92 -0.21 -13.88 11.96
CA LYS A 92 -1.50 -13.23 12.25
C LYS A 92 -2.65 -14.21 12.10
N ALA A 93 -2.64 -15.02 11.04
CA ALA A 93 -3.65 -16.06 10.83
C ALA A 93 -3.66 -17.10 11.94
N LYS A 94 -2.49 -17.52 12.45
CA LYS A 94 -2.40 -18.43 13.61
C LYS A 94 -3.04 -17.84 14.88
N ALA A 95 -2.93 -16.53 15.08
CA ALA A 95 -3.44 -15.85 16.27
C ALA A 95 -4.92 -15.41 16.15
N ASP A 96 -5.55 -15.58 14.99
CA ASP A 96 -6.92 -15.14 14.74
C ASP A 96 -7.88 -16.35 14.71
N ASP A 97 -8.71 -16.48 15.73
CA ASP A 97 -9.69 -17.56 15.89
C ASP A 97 -10.70 -17.66 14.73
N LYS A 98 -10.87 -16.57 13.97
CA LYS A 98 -11.77 -16.52 12.81
C LYS A 98 -11.20 -17.22 11.59
N ILE A 99 -9.87 -17.38 11.52
CA ILE A 99 -9.19 -18.03 10.40
C ILE A 99 -9.05 -19.52 10.70
N LYS A 100 -9.76 -20.36 9.94
CA LYS A 100 -9.80 -21.82 10.16
C LYS A 100 -8.75 -22.61 9.39
N GLY A 101 -8.05 -21.97 8.46
CA GLY A 101 -7.04 -22.63 7.66
C GLY A 101 -6.34 -21.69 6.69
N ILE A 102 -5.40 -22.27 5.95
CA ILE A 102 -4.66 -21.60 4.88
C ILE A 102 -4.88 -22.37 3.58
N PHE A 103 -5.31 -21.67 2.53
CA PHE A 103 -5.35 -22.20 1.16
C PHE A 103 -4.10 -21.73 0.43
N LEU A 104 -3.28 -22.68 -0.02
CA LEU A 104 -2.02 -22.41 -0.72
C LEU A 104 -2.24 -22.60 -2.22
N GLU A 105 -2.16 -21.50 -2.96
CA GLU A 105 -2.11 -21.52 -4.43
C GLU A 105 -0.66 -21.34 -4.87
N LEU A 106 -0.07 -22.43 -5.35
CA LEU A 106 1.33 -22.48 -5.78
C LEU A 106 1.39 -22.58 -7.30
N SER A 107 2.17 -21.71 -7.92
CA SER A 107 2.52 -21.83 -9.33
C SER A 107 4.03 -22.01 -9.47
N THR A 108 4.69 -21.18 -10.27
CA THR A 108 6.16 -21.07 -10.28
C THR A 108 6.54 -20.05 -9.23
N ILE A 109 7.32 -20.45 -8.23
CA ILE A 109 7.76 -19.56 -7.15
C ILE A 109 9.22 -19.17 -7.40
N PRO A 110 9.50 -18.00 -8.01
CA PRO A 110 10.86 -17.50 -8.14
C PRO A 110 11.32 -16.93 -6.78
N ALA A 111 11.73 -17.83 -5.88
CA ALA A 111 12.25 -17.51 -4.55
C ALA A 111 13.50 -18.33 -4.21
N GLY A 112 14.32 -17.81 -3.30
CA GLY A 112 15.49 -18.54 -2.78
C GLY A 112 15.07 -19.72 -1.90
N VAL A 113 15.89 -20.78 -1.89
CA VAL A 113 15.65 -21.99 -1.08
C VAL A 113 15.50 -21.67 0.41
N ALA A 114 16.30 -20.71 0.92
CA ALA A 114 16.21 -20.26 2.31
C ALA A 114 14.83 -19.62 2.62
N SER A 115 14.34 -18.72 1.77
CA SER A 115 13.03 -18.07 1.94
C SER A 115 11.88 -19.09 1.90
N LEU A 116 11.98 -20.10 1.04
CA LEU A 116 11.01 -21.20 0.99
C LEU A 116 11.03 -22.06 2.27
N GLU A 117 12.21 -22.31 2.84
CA GLU A 117 12.35 -23.04 4.10
C GLU A 117 11.68 -22.28 5.26
N GLU A 118 11.86 -20.97 5.33
CA GLU A 118 11.18 -20.14 6.33
C GLU A 118 9.66 -20.17 6.20
N ILE A 119 9.14 -20.01 4.98
CA ILE A 119 7.70 -20.12 4.72
C ILE A 119 7.19 -21.49 5.14
N ARG A 120 7.89 -22.56 4.78
CA ARG A 120 7.54 -23.93 5.17
C ARG A 120 7.49 -24.08 6.68
N ASN A 121 8.49 -23.57 7.41
CA ASN A 121 8.53 -23.65 8.86
C ASN A 121 7.36 -22.89 9.50
N ALA A 122 7.00 -21.72 8.97
CA ALA A 122 5.83 -20.97 9.43
C ALA A 122 4.51 -21.72 9.17
N LEU A 123 4.38 -22.39 8.03
CA LEU A 123 3.20 -23.22 7.73
C LEU A 123 3.09 -24.45 8.65
N ILE A 124 4.22 -25.07 8.99
CA ILE A 124 4.26 -26.17 9.97
C ILE A 124 3.84 -25.67 11.35
N ASP A 125 4.30 -24.48 11.75
CA ASP A 125 3.93 -23.85 13.01
C ASP A 125 2.45 -23.43 13.06
N PHE A 126 1.85 -23.05 11.93
CA PHE A 126 0.41 -22.84 11.84
C PHE A 126 -0.36 -24.14 12.06
N LYS A 127 0.10 -25.24 11.46
CA LYS A 127 -0.55 -26.56 11.56
C LYS A 127 -0.46 -27.18 12.97
N SER A 128 0.55 -26.81 13.77
CA SER A 128 0.71 -27.31 15.14
C SER A 128 -0.18 -26.61 16.17
N SER A 129 -0.85 -25.53 15.76
CA SER A 129 -1.85 -24.79 16.54
C SER A 129 -3.24 -25.38 16.42
#